data_AF-S4NWR6-F1
#
_entry.id   AF-S4NWR6-F1
#
_cell.length_a   1.000
_cell.length_b   1.000
_cell.length_c   1.000
_cell.angle_alpha   90.00
_cell.angle_beta   90.00
_cell.angle_gamma   90.00
#
_symmetry.space_group_name_H-M   'P 1'
#
loop_
_entity.id
_entity.type
_entity.pdbx_description
1 polymer ?
#
loop_
_entity_poly.entity_id
_entity_poly.type
_entity_poly.pdbx_seq_one_letter_code
_entity_poly.pdbx_strand_id
1 'polypeptide(L)'
;MVCDDLNMSEYAIYNNPKAKPTTKKHKADLLEAFLGALYIDKSLEYCQTFCNACLFPRLQEFIMSQGWNDPKSKLQQCCLTLRSMEGGEPDIPVYKVIECLGPT
;
A
#
# COMPACT_ATOMS: atom_id res chain seq x y z
N MET A 1 -8.99 -5.33 2.87
CA MET A 1 -7.94 -4.54 3.59
C MET A 1 -8.35 -4.53 5.05
N VAL A 2 -7.44 -4.45 6.03
CA VAL A 2 -7.82 -4.59 7.46
C VAL A 2 -8.98 -3.67 7.88
N CYS A 3 -9.00 -2.44 7.35
CA CYS A 3 -10.11 -1.50 7.53
C CYS A 3 -11.48 -2.04 7.08
N ASP A 4 -11.53 -2.77 5.95
CA ASP A 4 -12.75 -3.40 5.43
C ASP A 4 -13.13 -4.63 6.27
N ASP A 5 -12.15 -5.44 6.64
CA ASP A 5 -12.40 -6.70 7.36
C ASP A 5 -12.95 -6.45 8.77
N LEU A 6 -12.62 -5.29 9.35
CA LEU A 6 -13.13 -4.80 10.63
C LEU A 6 -14.35 -3.86 10.48
N ASN A 7 -14.83 -3.63 9.26
CA ASN A 7 -15.94 -2.70 8.95
C ASN A 7 -15.75 -1.29 9.56
N MET A 8 -14.51 -0.80 9.67
CA MET A 8 -14.23 0.48 10.32
C MET A 8 -14.93 1.66 9.63
N SER A 9 -15.15 1.55 8.32
CA SER A 9 -15.81 2.58 7.51
C SER A 9 -17.25 2.87 7.93
N GLU A 10 -17.96 1.92 8.53
CA GLU A 10 -19.34 2.10 9.02
C GLU A 10 -19.41 2.98 10.28
N TYR A 11 -18.30 3.11 10.99
CA TYR A 11 -18.18 3.92 12.21
C TYR A 11 -17.48 5.26 11.95
N ALA A 12 -17.07 5.53 10.70
CA ALA A 12 -16.39 6.76 10.36
C ALA A 12 -17.38 7.93 10.36
N ILE A 13 -17.05 8.97 11.13
CA ILE A 13 -17.87 10.17 11.27
C ILE A 13 -17.41 11.19 10.23
N TYR A 14 -18.33 11.62 9.37
CA TYR A 14 -18.08 12.63 8.34
C TYR A 14 -18.97 13.85 8.55
N ASN A 15 -18.43 15.05 8.31
CA ASN A 15 -19.23 16.28 8.30
C ASN A 15 -20.35 16.25 7.25
N ASN A 16 -20.18 15.48 6.17
CA ASN A 16 -21.21 15.21 5.19
C ASN A 16 -21.76 13.78 5.40
N PRO A 17 -23.05 13.61 5.78
CA PRO A 17 -23.66 12.30 6.01
C PRO A 17 -23.66 11.36 4.79
N LYS A 18 -23.44 11.90 3.58
CA LYS A 18 -23.37 11.13 2.33
C LYS A 18 -21.94 10.77 1.93
N ALA A 19 -20.93 11.28 2.63
CA ALA A 19 -19.54 10.93 2.36
C ALA A 19 -19.28 9.48 2.77
N LYS A 20 -18.71 8.70 1.85
CA LYS A 20 -18.18 7.37 2.15
C LYS A 20 -16.67 7.39 1.95
N PRO A 21 -15.87 6.66 2.74
CA PRO A 21 -14.46 6.46 2.46
C PRO A 21 -14.32 5.58 1.22
N THR A 22 -14.32 6.22 0.05
CA THR A 22 -14.25 5.51 -1.24
C THR A 22 -12.82 5.19 -1.65
N THR A 23 -11.85 5.96 -1.15
CA THR A 23 -10.45 5.82 -1.56
C THR A 23 -9.68 4.89 -0.63
N LYS A 24 -8.73 4.13 -1.20
CA LYS A 24 -7.78 3.32 -0.42
C LYS A 24 -7.04 4.16 0.64
N LYS A 25 -6.72 5.42 0.30
CA LYS A 25 -6.06 6.37 1.19
C LYS A 25 -6.88 6.61 2.46
N HIS A 26 -8.16 7.01 2.35
CA HIS A 26 -8.97 7.31 3.54
C HIS A 26 -9.12 6.13 4.49
N LYS A 27 -9.20 4.91 3.93
CA LYS A 27 -9.29 3.70 4.74
C LYS A 27 -7.96 3.36 5.44
N ALA A 28 -6.82 3.69 4.83
CA ALA A 28 -5.51 3.59 5.49
C ALA A 28 -5.39 4.62 6.61
N ASP A 29 -5.76 5.89 6.34
CA ASP A 29 -5.78 6.96 7.34
C ASP A 29 -6.62 6.58 8.56
N LEU A 30 -7.79 5.95 8.34
CA LEU A 30 -8.68 5.49 9.42
C LEU A 30 -8.04 4.40 10.29
N LEU A 31 -7.37 3.43 9.66
CA LEU A 31 -6.66 2.35 10.37
C LEU A 31 -5.49 2.92 11.20
N GLU A 32 -4.71 3.85 10.63
CA GLU A 32 -3.60 4.51 11.30
C GLU A 32 -4.06 5.38 12.48
N ALA A 33 -5.14 6.15 12.28
CA ALA A 33 -5.74 6.96 13.35
C ALA A 33 -6.26 6.09 14.49
N PHE A 34 -6.90 4.96 14.19
CA PHE A 34 -7.33 3.98 15.20
C PHE A 34 -6.13 3.43 15.99
N LEU A 35 -5.04 3.03 15.31
CA LEU A 35 -3.85 2.51 15.96
C LEU A 35 -3.19 3.57 16.87
N GLY A 36 -3.17 4.82 16.43
CA GLY A 36 -2.72 5.96 17.23
C GLY A 36 -3.58 6.18 18.48
N ALA A 37 -4.91 6.12 18.35
CA ALA A 37 -5.82 6.22 19.49
C ALA A 37 -5.67 5.05 20.47
N LEU A 38 -5.50 3.82 19.97
CA LEU A 38 -5.25 2.62 20.78
C LEU A 38 -3.96 2.75 21.60
N TYR A 39 -2.91 3.32 21.01
CA TYR A 39 -1.66 3.59 21.71
C TYR A 39 -1.85 4.58 22.85
N ILE A 40 -2.57 5.68 22.61
CA ILE A 40 -2.83 6.73 23.62
C ILE A 40 -3.68 6.18 24.78
N ASP A 41 -4.72 5.38 24.49
CA ASP A 41 -5.65 4.86 25.49
C ASP A 41 -5.08 3.69 26.31
N LYS A 42 -4.22 2.86 25.71
CA LYS A 42 -3.68 1.65 26.33
C LYS A 42 -2.17 1.72 26.45
N SER A 43 -1.46 1.21 25.44
CA SER A 43 0.01 1.18 25.36
C SER A 43 0.44 0.51 24.05
N LEU A 44 1.76 0.37 23.87
CA LEU A 44 2.34 -0.32 22.72
C LEU A 44 2.00 -1.81 22.66
N GLU A 45 1.83 -2.49 23.80
CA GLU A 45 1.55 -3.93 23.85
C GLU A 45 0.22 -4.29 23.17
N TYR A 46 -0.78 -3.43 23.32
CA TYR A 46 -2.08 -3.58 22.66
C TYR A 46 -1.98 -3.34 21.16
N CYS A 47 -1.17 -2.37 20.74
CA CYS A 47 -0.89 -2.13 19.33
C CYS A 47 -0.18 -3.34 18.69
N GLN A 48 0.80 -3.92 19.39
CA GLN A 48 1.51 -5.10 18.93
C GLN A 48 0.58 -6.32 18.81
N THR A 49 -0.30 -6.53 19.80
CA THR A 49 -1.32 -7.58 19.76
C THR A 49 -2.28 -7.39 18.58
N PHE A 50 -2.74 -6.16 18.33
CA PHE A 50 -3.56 -5.84 17.16
C PHE A 50 -2.84 -6.15 15.84
N CYS A 51 -1.57 -5.73 15.70
CA CYS A 51 -0.76 -6.03 14.52
C CYS A 51 -0.55 -7.54 14.32
N ASN A 52 -0.30 -8.29 15.40
CA ASN A 52 -0.16 -9.75 15.39
C ASN A 52 -1.44 -10.47 14.93
N ALA A 53 -2.62 -9.93 15.26
CA ALA A 53 -3.89 -10.52 14.87
C ALA A 53 -4.32 -10.12 13.45
N CYS A 54 -4.12 -8.86 13.06
CA CYS A 54 -4.76 -8.29 11.88
C CYS A 54 -3.81 -8.07 10.70
N LEU A 55 -2.53 -7.76 10.95
CA LEU A 55 -1.57 -7.31 9.92
C LEU A 55 -0.53 -8.39 9.59
N PHE A 56 0.23 -8.84 10.58
CA PHE A 56 1.38 -9.73 10.36
C PHE A 56 1.03 -11.10 9.78
N PRO A 57 -0.13 -11.73 10.07
CA PRO A 57 -0.49 -13.00 9.44
C PRO A 57 -0.55 -12.91 7.90
N ARG A 58 -0.77 -11.72 7.35
CA ARG A 58 -0.86 -11.46 5.91
C ARG A 58 0.49 -11.19 5.26
N LEU A 59 1.54 -11.00 6.07
CA LEU A 59 2.87 -10.64 5.57
C LEU A 59 3.43 -11.70 4.62
N GLN A 60 3.24 -12.99 4.94
CA GLN A 60 3.70 -14.08 4.09
C GLN A 60 3.07 -14.00 2.69
N GLU A 61 1.75 -13.78 2.60
CA GLU A 61 1.05 -13.62 1.33
C GLU A 61 1.55 -12.38 0.56
N PHE A 62 1.77 -11.25 1.25
CA PHE A 62 2.30 -10.04 0.62
C PHE A 62 3.71 -10.21 0.07
N ILE A 63 4.57 -10.97 0.76
CA ILE A 63 5.91 -11.28 0.26
C ILE A 63 5.83 -12.17 -0.98
N MET A 64 5.03 -13.24 -0.92
CA MET A 64 4.92 -14.22 -2.01
C MET A 64 4.26 -13.65 -3.26
N SER A 65 3.23 -12.82 -3.09
CA SER A 65 2.56 -12.15 -4.22
C SER A 65 3.43 -11.09 -4.90
N GLN A 66 4.50 -10.62 -4.24
CA GLN A 66 5.37 -9.52 -4.70
C GLN A 66 4.60 -8.26 -5.14
N GLY A 67 3.36 -8.06 -4.70
CA GLY A 67 2.54 -6.91 -5.11
C GLY A 67 3.12 -5.56 -4.66
N TRP A 68 4.05 -5.58 -3.69
CA TRP A 68 4.83 -4.42 -3.25
C TRP A 68 5.93 -4.02 -4.25
N ASN A 69 6.40 -4.97 -5.07
CA ASN A 69 7.40 -4.72 -6.09
C ASN A 69 6.69 -4.28 -7.36
N ASP A 70 6.66 -2.97 -7.61
CA ASP A 70 5.98 -2.45 -8.78
C ASP A 70 6.64 -2.98 -10.07
N PRO A 71 5.85 -3.25 -11.12
CA PRO A 71 6.38 -3.83 -12.36
C PRO A 71 7.48 -2.99 -13.02
N LYS A 72 7.50 -1.66 -12.83
CA LYS A 72 8.53 -0.79 -13.43
C LYS A 72 9.86 -1.00 -12.72
N SER A 73 9.87 -1.00 -11.39
CA SER A 73 11.07 -1.30 -10.59
C SER A 73 11.60 -2.71 -10.87
N LYS A 74 10.70 -3.70 -11.00
CA LYS A 74 11.07 -5.07 -11.36
C LYS A 74 11.78 -5.14 -12.73
N LEU A 75 11.23 -4.48 -13.75
CA LEU A 75 11.86 -4.42 -15.08
C LEU A 75 13.21 -3.69 -15.04
N GLN A 76 13.28 -2.57 -14.32
CA GLN A 76 14.53 -1.83 -14.14
C GLN A 76 15.62 -2.70 -13.52
N GLN A 77 15.31 -3.48 -12.48
CA GLN A 77 16.25 -4.42 -11.88
C GLN A 77 16.73 -5.48 -12.88
N CYS A 78 15.84 -6.03 -13.72
CA CYS A 78 16.24 -6.95 -14.77
C CYS A 78 17.25 -6.31 -15.74
N CYS A 79 16.99 -5.10 -16.24
CA CYS A 79 17.90 -4.38 -17.12
C CYS A 79 19.27 -4.12 -16.47
N LEU A 80 19.28 -3.73 -15.18
CA LEU A 80 20.52 -3.52 -14.43
C LEU A 80 21.34 -4.80 -14.24
N THR A 81 20.72 -5.97 -14.31
CA THR A 81 21.39 -7.28 -14.18
C THR A 81 21.98 -7.76 -15.51
N LEU A 82 21.45 -7.27 -16.64
CA LEU A 82 21.86 -7.64 -18.00
C LEU A 82 23.05 -6.82 -18.54
N ARG A 83 23.78 -6.09 -17.68
CA ARG A 83 24.89 -5.21 -18.10
C ARG A 83 25.93 -5.96 -18.95
N SER A 84 26.24 -5.40 -20.12
CA SER A 84 27.38 -5.83 -20.94
C SER A 84 28.70 -5.60 -20.21
N MET A 85 29.66 -6.51 -20.37
CA MET A 85 30.99 -6.44 -19.75
C MET A 85 31.83 -5.22 -20.16
N GLU A 86 31.39 -4.43 -21.14
CA GLU A 86 32.14 -3.32 -21.74
C GLU A 86 32.12 -2.00 -20.92
N GLY A 87 31.61 -2.00 -19.69
CA GLY A 87 31.87 -0.92 -18.73
C GLY A 87 31.12 0.40 -18.94
N GLY A 88 30.04 0.41 -19.73
CA GLY A 88 29.13 1.55 -19.88
C GLY A 88 28.06 1.65 -18.78
N GLU A 89 27.37 2.79 -18.69
CA GLU A 89 26.14 2.89 -17.90
C GLU A 89 25.07 1.93 -18.45
N PRO A 90 24.28 1.25 -17.60
CA PRO A 90 23.26 0.32 -18.06
C PRO A 90 22.09 1.07 -18.68
N ASP A 91 21.54 0.53 -19.77
CA ASP A 91 20.28 1.03 -20.30
C ASP A 91 19.13 0.78 -19.32
N ILE A 92 18.35 1.83 -19.02
CA ILE A 92 17.19 1.79 -18.14
C ILE A 92 15.91 1.90 -19.01
N PRO A 93 14.81 1.21 -18.67
CA PRO A 93 13.56 1.30 -19.44
C PRO A 93 13.01 2.73 -19.54
N VAL A 94 12.68 3.17 -20.75
CA VAL A 94 12.00 4.44 -21.03
C VAL A 94 10.55 4.17 -21.43
N TYR A 95 9.60 4.83 -20.78
CA TYR A 95 8.18 4.70 -21.06
C TYR A 95 7.67 5.93 -21.82
N LYS A 96 7.02 5.71 -22.98
CA LYS A 96 6.43 6.79 -23.79
C LYS A 96 4.95 6.52 -24.02
N VAL A 97 4.12 7.53 -23.76
CA VAL A 97 2.69 7.47 -24.08
C VAL A 97 2.52 7.49 -25.60
N ILE A 98 1.82 6.50 -26.14
CA ILE A 98 1.55 6.38 -27.58
C ILE A 98 0.15 6.93 -27.92
N GLU A 99 -0.80 6.79 -27.00
CA GLU A 99 -2.19 7.17 -27.18
C GLU A 99 -2.82 7.51 -25.83
N CYS A 100 -3.74 8.50 -25.81
CA CYS A 100 -4.54 8.84 -24.64
C CYS A 100 -5.94 9.23 -25.12
N LEU A 101 -6.96 8.46 -24.73
CA LEU A 101 -8.35 8.62 -25.16
C LEU A 101 -9.25 8.68 -23.93
N GLY A 102 -10.29 9.51 -24.00
CA GLY A 102 -11.31 9.64 -22.95
C GLY A 102 -11.52 11.09 -22.49
N PRO A 103 -12.61 11.35 -21.74
CA PRO A 103 -12.87 12.68 -21.16
C PRO A 103 -11.81 13.02 -20.10
N THR A 104 -11.57 14.33 -19.93
CA THR A 104 -10.68 14.89 -18.90
C THR A 104 -11.32 14.85 -17.52
#